data_AF-A0A5C7L3S0-F1
#
_entry.id   AF-A0A5C7L3S0-F1
#
_cell.length_a   1.000
_cell.length_b   1.000
_cell.length_c   1.000
_cell.angle_alpha   90.00
_cell.angle_beta   90.00
_cell.angle_gamma   90.00
#
_symmetry.space_group_name_H-M   'P 1'
#
loop_
_entity.id
_entity.type
_entity.pdbx_description
1 polymer ?
#
loop_
_entity_poly.entity_id
_entity_poly.type
_entity_poly.pdbx_seq_one_letter_code
_entity_poly.pdbx_strand_id
1 'polypeptide(L)'
;MKFAEIVRSSPLVRDSFRELPLIDIWWRLILALHGKPVGIDSGSDETKVVLAKGFRFYGLLYASLAIVHAIAIPVILAAGIPDAGYWGALMLGSACYLGMTSTLALSGAANLSLRLHSARAHLIVFFVAVIAYLACFCGVVMAITHGAFPGYDFLILLAVLLFMLLGIASYLIEILYLVLETGTAIDPGRRF
;
A
#
# COMPACT_ATOMS: atom_id res chain seq x y z
N MET A 1 20.72 -0.07 16.52
CA MET A 1 20.13 -1.42 16.40
C MET A 1 20.28 -1.92 14.98
N LYS A 2 20.51 -3.22 14.78
CA LYS A 2 20.85 -3.81 13.48
C LYS A 2 19.56 -4.19 12.73
N PHE A 3 19.46 -3.81 11.46
CA PHE A 3 18.39 -4.13 10.50
C PHE A 3 17.79 -5.55 10.62
N ALA A 4 18.64 -6.54 10.91
CA ALA A 4 18.30 -7.95 11.10
C ALA A 4 17.36 -8.25 12.27
N GLU A 5 17.22 -7.34 13.24
CA GLU A 5 16.35 -7.52 14.41
C GLU A 5 14.92 -7.02 14.15
N ILE A 6 14.72 -6.23 13.08
CA ILE A 6 13.46 -5.54 12.77
C ILE A 6 12.57 -6.38 11.85
N VAL A 7 13.19 -7.17 10.96
CA VAL A 7 12.47 -8.09 10.07
C VAL A 7 12.60 -9.49 10.66
N ARG A 8 11.49 -10.11 11.08
CA ARG A 8 11.40 -11.57 11.34
C ARG A 8 11.48 -12.35 10.00
N SER A 9 12.53 -12.10 9.23
CA SER A 9 12.88 -12.83 8.01
C SER A 9 14.00 -13.83 8.29
N SER A 10 14.18 -14.82 7.42
CA SER A 10 15.28 -15.76 7.54
C SER A 10 16.64 -15.04 7.48
N PRO A 11 17.70 -15.57 8.12
CA PRO A 11 19.05 -15.00 8.07
C PRO A 11 19.52 -14.70 6.63
N LEU A 12 19.16 -15.56 5.69
CA LEU A 12 19.43 -15.42 4.26
C LEU A 12 18.88 -14.12 3.66
N VAL A 13 17.61 -13.79 3.94
CA VAL A 13 17.01 -12.53 3.47
C VAL A 13 17.71 -11.35 4.16
N ARG A 14 18.04 -11.46 5.44
CA ARG A 14 18.71 -10.38 6.18
C ARG A 14 20.10 -10.08 5.63
N ASP A 15 20.83 -11.09 5.20
CA ASP A 15 22.16 -10.94 4.63
C ASP A 15 22.10 -10.36 3.21
N SER A 16 21.14 -10.77 2.38
CA SER A 16 20.95 -10.19 1.04
C SER A 16 20.62 -8.68 1.06
N PHE A 17 19.89 -8.20 2.08
CA PHE A 17 19.62 -6.77 2.22
C PHE A 17 20.83 -5.97 2.76
N ARG A 18 21.72 -6.60 3.54
CA ARG A 18 22.96 -5.96 4.03
C ARG A 18 24.00 -5.76 2.94
N GLU A 19 24.00 -6.62 1.92
CA GLU A 19 24.89 -6.50 0.76
C GLU A 19 24.56 -5.29 -0.12
N LEU A 20 23.38 -4.67 0.06
CA LEU A 20 22.90 -3.53 -0.72
C LEU A 20 22.68 -2.30 0.18
N PRO A 21 23.71 -1.48 0.44
CA PRO A 21 23.66 -0.38 1.42
C PRO A 21 22.60 0.69 1.10
N LEU A 22 22.32 0.94 -0.17
CA LEU A 22 21.25 1.84 -0.60
C LEU A 22 19.86 1.32 -0.19
N ILE A 23 19.64 0.00 -0.23
CA ILE A 23 18.36 -0.61 0.14
C ILE A 23 18.18 -0.59 1.67
N ASP A 24 19.23 -0.84 2.47
CA ASP A 24 19.16 -0.73 3.95
C ASP A 24 18.78 0.70 4.38
N ILE A 25 19.43 1.72 3.79
CA ILE A 25 19.15 3.13 4.09
C ILE A 25 17.73 3.51 3.70
N TRP A 26 17.32 3.18 2.48
CA TRP A 26 15.99 3.46 1.97
C TRP A 26 14.90 2.76 2.79
N TRP A 27 15.18 1.54 3.26
CA TRP A 27 14.25 0.78 4.09
C TRP A 27 14.06 1.37 5.48
N ARG A 28 15.15 1.81 6.12
CA ARG A 28 15.09 2.54 7.39
C ARG A 28 14.31 3.84 7.27
N LEU A 29 14.49 4.55 6.16
CA LEU A 29 13.76 5.79 5.88
C LEU A 29 12.25 5.53 5.78
N ILE A 30 11.84 4.50 5.03
CA ILE A 30 10.41 4.14 4.89
C ILE A 30 9.81 3.74 6.23
N LEU A 31 10.50 2.93 7.03
CA LEU A 31 10.03 2.51 8.35
C LEU A 31 9.90 3.68 9.33
N ALA A 32 10.86 4.62 9.30
CA ALA A 32 10.81 5.84 10.09
C ALA A 32 9.62 6.73 9.67
N LEU A 33 9.38 6.88 8.36
CA LEU A 33 8.26 7.66 7.83
C LEU A 33 6.89 7.08 8.21
N HIS A 34 6.78 5.75 8.37
CA HIS A 34 5.54 5.08 8.77
C HIS A 34 5.35 5.02 10.30
N GLY A 35 6.26 5.60 11.09
CA GLY A 35 6.21 5.57 12.55
C GLY A 35 6.25 4.15 13.13
N LYS A 36 6.70 3.16 12.35
CA LYS A 36 6.84 1.78 12.82
C LYS A 36 8.08 1.72 13.72
N PRO A 37 7.92 1.36 15.00
CA PRO A 37 9.05 1.28 15.92
C PRO A 37 10.12 0.33 15.36
N VAL A 38 11.36 0.81 15.41
CA VAL A 38 12.58 0.09 15.05
C VAL A 38 12.84 -0.92 16.15
N GLY A 39 12.09 -2.03 16.14
CA GLY A 39 12.09 -3.06 17.17
C GLY A 39 10.82 -2.99 18.02
N ILE A 40 9.88 -3.90 17.75
CA ILE A 40 8.81 -4.20 18.71
C ILE A 40 8.92 -5.66 19.10
N ASP A 41 9.38 -5.87 20.33
CA ASP A 41 9.36 -7.14 21.05
C ASP A 41 8.06 -7.27 21.88
N SER A 42 6.94 -6.82 21.32
CA SER A 42 5.62 -6.95 21.95
C SER A 42 5.04 -8.31 21.58
N GLY A 43 4.48 -9.00 22.57
CA GLY A 43 3.87 -10.32 22.40
C GLY A 43 2.95 -10.37 21.17
N SER A 44 2.95 -11.51 20.49
CA SER A 44 2.35 -11.70 19.14
C SER A 44 0.88 -11.28 19.00
N ASP A 45 0.17 -11.12 20.12
CA ASP A 45 -1.25 -10.77 20.15
C ASP A 45 -1.48 -9.26 20.17
N GLU A 46 -0.64 -8.49 20.85
CA GLU A 46 -0.72 -7.02 20.88
C GLU A 46 -0.36 -6.44 19.49
N THR A 47 0.66 -7.01 18.84
CA THR A 47 1.08 -6.63 17.48
C THR A 47 -0.04 -6.83 16.47
N LYS A 48 -0.80 -7.94 16.53
CA LYS A 48 -1.92 -8.20 15.61
C LYS A 48 -3.07 -7.22 15.81
N VAL A 49 -3.35 -6.82 17.05
CA VAL A 49 -4.38 -5.81 17.35
C VAL A 49 -3.98 -4.44 16.78
N VAL A 50 -2.72 -4.05 16.95
CA VAL A 50 -2.19 -2.79 16.38
C VAL A 50 -2.23 -2.81 14.85
N LEU A 51 -1.78 -3.90 14.23
CA LEU A 51 -1.85 -4.08 12.76
C LEU A 51 -3.30 -4.01 12.24
N ALA A 52 -4.24 -4.68 12.90
CA ALA A 52 -5.65 -4.63 12.53
C ALA A 52 -6.23 -3.21 12.63
N LYS A 53 -5.82 -2.42 13.63
CA LYS A 53 -6.19 -0.99 13.70
C LYS A 53 -5.61 -0.18 12.54
N GLY A 54 -4.35 -0.41 12.18
CA GLY A 54 -3.72 0.24 11.02
C GLY A 54 -4.45 -0.06 9.71
N PHE A 55 -4.75 -1.34 9.44
CA PHE A 55 -5.50 -1.73 8.24
C PHE A 55 -6.94 -1.20 8.23
N ARG A 56 -7.59 -1.11 9.40
CA ARG A 56 -8.89 -0.43 9.51
C ARG A 56 -8.80 1.04 9.12
N PHE A 57 -7.77 1.74 9.60
CA PHE A 57 -7.54 3.13 9.22
C PHE A 57 -7.38 3.28 7.70
N TYR A 58 -6.54 2.47 7.07
CA TYR A 58 -6.38 2.50 5.61
C TYR A 58 -7.67 2.14 4.87
N GLY A 59 -8.42 1.15 5.35
CA GLY A 59 -9.74 0.82 4.80
C GLY A 59 -10.68 2.02 4.84
N LEU A 60 -10.78 2.70 5.98
CA LEU A 60 -11.61 3.91 6.11
C LEU A 60 -11.11 5.04 5.21
N LEU A 61 -9.80 5.25 5.11
CA LEU A 61 -9.19 6.26 4.23
C LEU A 61 -9.60 6.05 2.77
N TYR A 62 -9.45 4.83 2.24
CA TYR A 62 -9.81 4.54 0.85
C TYR A 62 -11.32 4.55 0.63
N ALA A 63 -12.13 4.18 1.63
CA ALA A 63 -13.58 4.34 1.57
C ALA A 63 -13.98 5.83 1.51
N SER A 64 -13.37 6.69 2.32
CA SER A 64 -13.58 8.13 2.27
C SER A 64 -13.17 8.72 0.90
N LEU A 65 -12.03 8.28 0.35
CA LEU A 65 -11.59 8.73 -0.97
C LEU A 65 -12.55 8.27 -2.08
N ALA A 66 -13.09 7.05 -1.99
CA ALA A 66 -14.13 6.57 -2.90
C ALA A 66 -15.38 7.46 -2.87
N ILE A 67 -15.82 7.88 -1.68
CA ILE A 67 -16.96 8.80 -1.50
C ILE A 67 -16.65 10.16 -2.13
N VAL A 68 -15.45 10.70 -1.90
CA VAL A 68 -15.03 11.98 -2.51
C VAL A 68 -15.10 11.89 -4.04
N HIS A 69 -14.61 10.79 -4.63
CA HIS A 69 -14.68 10.57 -6.07
C HIS A 69 -16.13 10.45 -6.57
N ALA A 70 -16.98 9.74 -5.83
CA ALA A 70 -18.40 9.62 -6.18
C ALA A 70 -19.12 10.99 -6.16
N ILE A 71 -18.82 11.84 -5.17
CA ILE A 71 -19.39 13.20 -5.06
C ILE A 71 -18.83 14.14 -6.15
N ALA A 72 -17.59 13.93 -6.61
CA ALA A 72 -17.02 14.73 -7.69
C ALA A 72 -17.74 14.52 -9.03
N ILE A 73 -18.38 13.37 -9.26
CA ILE A 73 -19.09 13.06 -10.52
C ILE A 73 -20.18 14.10 -10.85
N PRO A 74 -21.19 14.36 -9.98
CA PRO A 74 -22.20 15.37 -10.29
C PRO A 74 -21.61 16.77 -10.44
N VAL A 75 -20.51 17.09 -9.75
CA VAL A 75 -19.82 18.39 -9.90
C VAL A 75 -19.20 18.52 -11.30
N ILE A 76 -18.50 17.49 -11.78
CA ILE A 76 -17.91 17.45 -13.12
C ILE A 76 -18.99 17.57 -14.20
N LEU A 77 -20.09 16.83 -14.05
CA LEU A 77 -21.20 16.88 -14.99
C LEU A 77 -21.90 18.24 -15.01
N ALA A 78 -22.08 18.88 -13.84
CA ALA A 78 -22.73 20.18 -13.72
C ALA A 78 -21.84 21.36 -14.17
N ALA A 79 -20.51 21.24 -14.04
CA ALA A 79 -19.56 22.29 -14.38
C ALA A 79 -19.36 22.48 -15.90
N GLY A 80 -19.94 21.62 -16.74
CA GLY A 80 -19.86 21.76 -18.20
C GLY A 80 -18.44 21.59 -18.76
N ILE A 81 -17.59 20.83 -18.06
CA ILE A 81 -16.22 20.57 -18.47
C ILE A 81 -16.23 19.80 -19.80
N PRO A 82 -15.33 20.10 -20.76
CA PRO A 82 -15.16 19.27 -21.95
C PRO A 82 -14.98 17.80 -21.58
N ASP A 83 -15.66 16.91 -22.30
CA ASP A 83 -15.64 15.47 -22.05
C ASP A 83 -16.05 15.06 -20.62
N ALA A 84 -16.94 15.82 -19.97
CA ALA A 84 -17.42 15.52 -18.61
C ALA A 84 -17.92 14.09 -18.42
N GLY A 85 -18.49 13.47 -19.47
CA GLY A 85 -18.89 12.05 -19.44
C GLY A 85 -17.71 11.08 -19.27
N TYR A 86 -16.59 11.34 -19.95
CA TYR A 86 -15.36 10.56 -19.80
C TYR A 86 -14.78 10.70 -18.39
N TRP A 87 -14.64 11.93 -17.90
CA TRP A 87 -14.12 12.21 -16.56
C TRP A 87 -15.03 11.66 -15.45
N GLY A 88 -16.35 11.77 -15.63
CA GLY A 88 -17.33 11.17 -14.73
C GLY A 88 -17.24 9.65 -14.69
N ALA A 89 -17.09 8.99 -15.84
CA ALA A 89 -16.89 7.54 -15.90
C ALA A 89 -15.58 7.09 -15.24
N LEU A 90 -14.49 7.85 -15.43
CA LEU A 90 -13.20 7.57 -14.80
C LEU A 90 -13.27 7.73 -13.27
N MET A 91 -13.94 8.78 -12.77
CA MET A 91 -14.20 8.99 -11.35
C MET A 91 -15.08 7.90 -10.76
N LEU A 92 -16.13 7.46 -11.47
CA LEU A 92 -16.98 6.35 -11.04
C LEU A 92 -16.19 5.03 -10.95
N GLY A 93 -15.40 4.71 -11.97
CA GLY A 93 -14.54 3.53 -11.97
C GLY A 93 -13.55 3.56 -10.81
N SER A 94 -12.94 4.72 -10.56
CA SER A 94 -12.04 4.92 -9.43
C SER A 94 -12.75 4.78 -8.08
N ALA A 95 -13.94 5.37 -7.90
CA ALA A 95 -14.74 5.24 -6.69
C ALA A 95 -15.10 3.78 -6.40
N CYS A 96 -15.59 3.04 -7.40
CA CYS A 96 -15.90 1.62 -7.27
C CYS A 96 -14.65 0.79 -6.90
N TYR A 97 -13.52 1.06 -7.56
CA TYR A 97 -12.26 0.36 -7.29
C TYR A 97 -11.77 0.60 -5.86
N LEU A 98 -11.77 1.85 -5.40
CA LEU A 98 -11.37 2.23 -4.05
C LEU A 98 -12.34 1.67 -3.00
N GLY A 99 -13.64 1.65 -3.32
CA GLY A 99 -14.66 0.99 -2.51
C GLY A 99 -14.34 -0.49 -2.29
N MET A 100 -14.13 -1.25 -3.35
CA MET A 100 -13.72 -2.66 -3.25
C MET A 100 -12.40 -2.82 -2.47
N THR A 101 -11.41 -1.98 -2.78
CA THR A 101 -10.10 -1.99 -2.09
C THR A 101 -10.24 -1.76 -0.59
N SER A 102 -11.11 -0.83 -0.17
CA SER A 102 -11.39 -0.59 1.24
C SER A 102 -11.99 -1.80 1.95
N THR A 103 -12.89 -2.53 1.29
CA THR A 103 -13.50 -3.74 1.88
C THR A 103 -12.48 -4.84 2.13
N LEU A 104 -11.44 -4.94 1.28
CA LEU A 104 -10.33 -5.88 1.47
C LEU A 104 -9.52 -5.53 2.72
N ALA A 105 -9.22 -4.25 2.94
CA ALA A 105 -8.51 -3.80 4.15
C ALA A 105 -9.33 -4.04 5.43
N LEU A 106 -10.62 -3.69 5.41
CA LEU A 106 -11.52 -3.86 6.55
C LEU A 106 -11.75 -5.35 6.88
N SER A 107 -11.97 -6.16 5.85
CA SER A 107 -12.13 -7.62 5.98
C SER A 107 -10.83 -8.28 6.43
N GLY A 108 -9.69 -7.89 5.87
CA GLY A 108 -8.38 -8.34 6.29
C GLY A 108 -8.08 -8.00 7.75
N ALA A 109 -8.40 -6.79 8.19
CA ALA A 109 -8.25 -6.36 9.58
C ALA A 109 -9.16 -7.15 10.55
N ALA A 110 -10.42 -7.36 10.17
CA ALA A 110 -11.35 -8.16 10.96
C ALA A 110 -10.85 -9.61 11.10
N ASN A 111 -10.46 -10.22 9.98
CA ASN A 111 -9.93 -11.58 9.96
C ASN A 111 -8.61 -11.70 10.74
N LEU A 112 -7.77 -10.67 10.71
CA LEU A 112 -6.52 -10.62 11.48
C LEU A 112 -6.78 -10.62 12.99
N SER A 113 -7.79 -9.87 13.43
CA SER A 113 -8.22 -9.86 14.84
C SER A 113 -8.81 -11.20 15.30
N LEU A 114 -9.47 -11.93 14.38
CA LEU A 114 -10.05 -13.26 14.62
C LEU A 114 -9.08 -14.43 14.35
N ARG A 115 -7.82 -14.15 14.00
CA ARG A 115 -6.79 -15.15 13.66
C ARG A 115 -7.17 -16.08 12.50
N LEU A 116 -7.98 -15.61 11.56
CA LEU A 116 -8.37 -16.38 10.39
C LEU A 116 -7.26 -16.38 9.34
N HIS A 117 -7.05 -17.53 8.70
CA HIS A 117 -6.02 -17.69 7.67
C HIS A 117 -6.29 -16.82 6.43
N SER A 118 -7.56 -16.49 6.17
CA SER A 118 -8.01 -15.60 5.09
C SER A 118 -7.56 -14.15 5.26
N ALA A 119 -7.16 -13.71 6.46
CA ALA A 119 -6.67 -12.36 6.71
C ALA A 119 -5.51 -11.99 5.77
N ARG A 120 -4.59 -12.94 5.57
CA ARG A 120 -3.39 -12.74 4.74
C ARG A 120 -3.75 -12.45 3.29
N ALA A 121 -4.62 -13.28 2.72
CA ALA A 121 -5.05 -13.12 1.34
C ALA A 121 -5.72 -11.75 1.13
N HIS A 122 -6.61 -11.34 2.02
CA HIS A 122 -7.26 -10.03 1.91
C HIS A 122 -6.27 -8.86 2.00
N LEU A 123 -5.30 -8.92 2.91
CA LEU A 123 -4.31 -7.85 3.09
C LEU A 123 -3.31 -7.77 1.93
N ILE A 124 -2.88 -8.92 1.38
CA ILE A 124 -2.02 -8.95 0.19
C ILE A 124 -2.76 -8.37 -1.01
N VAL A 125 -3.99 -8.84 -1.26
CA VAL A 125 -4.80 -8.34 -2.38
C VAL A 125 -5.11 -6.84 -2.21
N PHE A 126 -5.35 -6.39 -0.97
CA PHE A 126 -5.49 -4.96 -0.66
C PHE A 126 -4.25 -4.15 -1.09
N PHE A 127 -3.04 -4.55 -0.69
CA PHE A 127 -1.85 -3.81 -1.08
C PHE A 127 -1.59 -3.85 -2.59
N VAL A 128 -1.79 -5.00 -3.24
CA VAL A 128 -1.67 -5.11 -4.70
C VAL A 128 -2.66 -4.15 -5.38
N ALA A 129 -3.90 -4.06 -4.87
CA ALA A 129 -4.89 -3.14 -5.40
C ALA A 129 -4.50 -1.67 -5.20
N VAL A 130 -3.98 -1.30 -4.01
CA VAL A 130 -3.45 0.04 -3.75
C VAL A 130 -2.30 0.39 -4.69
N ILE A 131 -1.37 -0.53 -4.91
CA ILE A 131 -0.24 -0.34 -5.83
C ILE A 131 -0.74 -0.10 -7.25
N ALA A 132 -1.64 -0.95 -7.74
CA ALA A 132 -2.21 -0.82 -9.08
C ALA A 132 -2.96 0.52 -9.25
N TYR A 133 -3.73 0.91 -8.23
CA TYR A 133 -4.44 2.18 -8.21
C TYR A 133 -3.48 3.37 -8.27
N LEU A 134 -2.45 3.40 -7.41
CA LEU A 134 -1.47 4.49 -7.39
C LEU A 134 -0.67 4.59 -8.69
N ALA A 135 -0.31 3.46 -9.30
CA ALA A 135 0.37 3.44 -10.60
C ALA A 135 -0.51 4.06 -11.70
N CYS A 136 -1.78 3.65 -11.75
CA CYS A 136 -2.74 4.19 -12.72
C CYS A 136 -2.99 5.69 -12.47
N PHE A 137 -3.20 6.10 -11.22
CA PHE A 137 -3.38 7.49 -10.84
C PHE A 137 -2.19 8.36 -11.23
N CYS A 138 -0.96 7.90 -11.00
CA CYS A 138 0.25 8.59 -11.44
C CYS A 138 0.30 8.76 -12.96
N GLY A 139 -0.07 7.72 -13.72
CA GLY A 139 -0.16 7.79 -15.18
C GLY A 139 -1.15 8.86 -15.65
N VAL A 140 -2.34 8.93 -15.03
CA VAL A 140 -3.36 9.94 -15.34
C VAL A 140 -2.88 11.35 -14.98
N VAL A 141 -2.32 11.55 -13.78
CA VAL A 141 -1.77 12.84 -13.37
C VAL A 141 -0.65 13.29 -14.29
N MET A 142 0.23 12.38 -14.70
CA MET A 142 1.32 12.65 -15.65
C MET A 142 0.78 13.09 -17.02
N ALA A 143 -0.24 12.41 -17.55
CA ALA A 143 -0.85 12.77 -18.83
C ALA A 143 -1.51 14.16 -18.77
N ILE A 144 -2.24 14.47 -17.69
CA ILE A 144 -2.88 15.78 -17.49
C ILE A 144 -1.82 16.88 -17.33
N THR A 145 -0.80 16.66 -16.49
CA THR A 145 0.23 17.68 -16.22
C THR A 145 1.12 17.94 -17.42
N HIS A 146 1.47 16.92 -18.20
CA HIS A 146 2.19 17.09 -19.46
C HIS A 146 1.38 17.93 -20.46
N GLY A 147 0.07 17.68 -20.59
CA GLY A 147 -0.80 18.48 -21.44
C GLY A 147 -0.95 19.93 -20.99
N ALA A 148 -0.96 20.18 -19.68
CA ALA A 148 -1.14 21.51 -19.10
C ALA A 148 0.15 22.35 -19.03
N PHE A 149 1.32 21.71 -18.86
CA PHE A 149 2.61 22.37 -18.67
C PHE A 149 3.70 21.79 -19.58
N PRO A 150 3.58 21.95 -20.90
CA PRO A 150 4.59 21.47 -21.85
C PRO A 150 5.94 22.17 -21.56
N GLY A 151 6.97 21.41 -21.21
CA GLY A 151 8.32 21.91 -20.90
C GLY A 151 8.84 21.59 -19.48
N TYR A 152 7.98 21.09 -18.58
CA TYR A 152 8.38 20.66 -17.24
C TYR A 152 8.54 19.12 -17.11
N ASP A 153 8.70 18.43 -18.23
CA ASP A 153 8.66 16.96 -18.33
C ASP A 153 9.63 16.27 -17.37
N PHE A 154 10.84 16.81 -17.20
CA PHE A 154 11.83 16.28 -16.27
C PHE A 154 11.36 16.35 -14.80
N LEU A 155 10.76 17.47 -14.38
CA LEU A 155 10.29 17.65 -13.01
C LEU A 155 9.03 16.82 -12.72
N ILE A 156 8.13 16.71 -13.70
CA ILE A 156 6.94 15.85 -13.63
C ILE A 156 7.38 14.38 -13.52
N LEU A 157 8.32 13.96 -14.37
CA LEU A 157 8.86 12.60 -14.35
C LEU A 157 9.55 12.29 -13.02
N LEU A 158 10.38 13.22 -12.51
CA LEU A 158 11.05 13.06 -11.22
C LEU A 158 10.05 12.94 -10.07
N ALA A 159 9.01 13.77 -10.03
CA ALA A 159 7.98 13.71 -8.98
C ALA A 159 7.20 12.39 -9.02
N VAL A 160 6.83 11.92 -10.22
CA VAL A 160 6.18 10.62 -10.41
C VAL A 160 7.10 9.49 -9.99
N LEU A 161 8.37 9.49 -10.39
CA LEU A 161 9.35 8.48 -9.99
C LEU A 161 9.53 8.43 -8.47
N LEU A 162 9.65 9.58 -7.81
CA LEU A 162 9.75 9.66 -6.36
C LEU A 162 8.49 9.11 -5.69
N PHE A 163 7.30 9.41 -6.21
CA PHE A 163 6.05 8.87 -5.68
C PHE A 163 5.92 7.35 -5.90
N MET A 164 6.34 6.84 -7.04
CA MET A 164 6.38 5.39 -7.31
C MET A 164 7.41 4.70 -6.41
N LEU A 165 8.60 5.27 -6.24
CA LEU A 165 9.67 4.71 -5.40
C LEU A 165 9.36 4.80 -3.90
N LEU A 166 8.80 5.91 -3.41
CA LEU A 166 8.55 6.09 -1.98
C LEU A 166 7.17 5.54 -1.58
N GLY A 167 6.17 5.71 -2.43
CA GLY A 167 4.81 5.23 -2.22
C GLY A 167 4.68 3.75 -2.58
N ILE A 168 4.73 3.40 -3.87
CA ILE A 168 4.42 2.04 -4.33
C ILE A 168 5.41 0.99 -3.79
N ALA A 169 6.71 1.29 -3.82
CA ALA A 169 7.69 0.32 -3.34
C ALA A 169 7.68 0.15 -1.81
N SER A 170 7.13 1.09 -1.03
CA SER A 170 6.88 0.85 0.41
C SER A 170 5.79 -0.22 0.61
N TYR A 171 4.70 -0.16 -0.14
CA TYR A 171 3.64 -1.17 -0.10
C TYR A 171 4.10 -2.56 -0.56
N LEU A 172 4.97 -2.64 -1.59
CA LEU A 172 5.55 -3.91 -2.03
C LEU A 172 6.29 -4.62 -0.91
N ILE A 173 6.92 -3.87 -0.02
CA ILE A 173 7.71 -4.47 1.04
C ILE A 173 6.86 -4.79 2.26
N GLU A 174 5.75 -4.09 2.47
CA GLU A 174 4.72 -4.56 3.40
C GLU A 174 4.11 -5.90 2.95
N ILE A 175 3.92 -6.11 1.64
CA ILE A 175 3.55 -7.41 1.09
C ILE A 175 4.63 -8.46 1.38
N LEU A 176 5.90 -8.15 1.09
CA LEU A 176 7.01 -9.08 1.34
C LEU A 176 7.13 -9.42 2.82
N TYR A 177 6.94 -8.45 3.72
CA TYR A 177 6.91 -8.67 5.17
C TYR A 177 5.80 -9.65 5.56
N LEU A 178 4.57 -9.42 5.07
CA LEU A 178 3.42 -10.30 5.35
C LEU A 178 3.63 -11.72 4.80
N VAL A 179 4.26 -11.86 3.64
CA VAL A 179 4.59 -13.16 3.03
C VAL A 179 5.70 -13.88 3.82
N LEU A 180 6.75 -13.16 4.22
CA LEU A 180 7.92 -13.76 4.90
C LEU A 180 7.65 -14.11 6.36
N GLU A 181 6.91 -13.30 7.11
CA GLU A 181 6.53 -13.60 8.51
C GLU A 181 5.65 -14.86 8.62
N THR A 182 5.12 -15.33 7.49
CA THR A 182 4.14 -16.42 7.43
C THR A 182 4.65 -17.68 6.75
N GLY A 183 5.77 -17.61 6.01
CA GLY A 183 6.47 -18.77 5.44
C GLY A 183 7.30 -19.58 6.44
N THR A 184 7.68 -19.01 7.58
CA THR A 184 8.44 -19.70 8.64
C THR A 184 7.56 -20.47 9.64
N ALA A 185 6.24 -20.43 9.48
CA ALA A 185 5.29 -21.24 10.26
C ALA A 185 5.01 -22.62 9.62
N ILE A 186 5.82 -23.04 8.64
CA ILE A 186 5.87 -24.44 8.18
C ILE A 186 6.71 -25.23 9.20
N ASP A 187 6.01 -25.62 10.26
CA ASP A 187 6.21 -26.79 11.12
C ASP A 187 7.52 -27.60 10.93
N PRO A 188 8.53 -27.45 11.81
CA PRO A 188 9.66 -28.39 11.89
C PRO A 188 9.27 -29.78 12.44
N GLY A 189 7.98 -30.00 12.78
CA GLY A 189 7.45 -31.20 13.40
C GLY A 189 6.68 -32.16 12.48
N ARG A 190 6.40 -31.82 11.21
CA ARG A 190 5.86 -32.79 10.23
C ARG A 190 6.96 -33.71 9.72
N ARG A 191 7.30 -34.71 10.52
CA ARG A 191 7.92 -35.94 10.02
C ARG A 191 6.81 -36.79 9.40
N PHE A 192 7.07 -37.25 8.17
CA PHE A 192 6.31 -38.31 7.49
C PHE A 192 6.24 -39.57 8.35
#